data_AF-A0A9P8YJ01-F1
#
_entry.id   AF-A0A9P8YJ01-F1
#
_cell.length_a   1.000
_cell.length_b   1.000
_cell.length_c   1.000
_cell.angle_alpha   90.00
_cell.angle_beta   90.00
_cell.angle_gamma   90.00
#
_symmetry.space_group_name_H-M   'P 1'
#
loop_
_entity.id
_entity.type
_entity.pdbx_description
1 polymer ?
#
loop_
_entity_poly.entity_id
_entity_poly.type
_entity_poly.pdbx_seq_one_letter_code
_entity_poly.pdbx_strand_id
1 'polypeptide(L)'
;MATTGLVLSPAIGRPRGHYSDAYGKHAMLHSSQPTNPEMMETGHIAPAPLHSFQFPFPSHMEQYLVSPADFIRQSHGRVHRVVAGTIVMHNISGTTKVLLMQRSSHDYMGSRWEVPGGSCDEDDQSIVGAAARELQEEAGLQIAKVLDIVEDDHEWIDHDKVWRKMTFLVEAVASVAAVDSTGTAKLDYNITTLERGDEEHSLTGANDETHILDNNHSPSDPIHRTNGTREAPTNDRPQVTLDPNEHEDYVWASEAEVQAGTCEGRSLDWTTPEQKAAVLRAFTMVNACAEKHAQA
;
A
#
# COMPACT_ATOMS: atom_id res chain seq x y z
N MET A 1 -8.37 -33.72 -22.65
CA MET A 1 -7.09 -33.75 -21.94
C MET A 1 -6.01 -33.19 -22.85
N ALA A 2 -5.50 -32.01 -22.52
CA ALA A 2 -4.21 -31.50 -22.97
C ALA A 2 -3.84 -30.35 -22.01
N THR A 3 -2.90 -30.63 -21.12
CA THR A 3 -2.40 -29.72 -20.10
C THR A 3 -1.39 -28.77 -20.76
N THR A 4 -1.70 -27.47 -20.81
CA THR A 4 -0.76 -26.45 -21.30
C THR A 4 0.07 -25.99 -20.11
N GLY A 5 1.33 -26.47 -20.05
CA GLY A 5 2.31 -26.01 -19.07
C GLY A 5 2.74 -24.58 -19.37
N LEU A 6 2.74 -23.73 -18.34
CA LEU A 6 3.32 -22.39 -18.40
C LEU A 6 4.84 -22.52 -18.61
N VAL A 7 5.33 -22.03 -19.74
CA VAL A 7 6.76 -21.92 -20.02
C VAL A 7 7.23 -20.57 -19.46
N LEU A 8 8.10 -20.60 -18.45
CA LEU A 8 8.81 -19.42 -17.96
C LEU A 8 9.82 -18.97 -19.03
N SER A 9 9.65 -17.75 -19.53
CA SER A 9 10.58 -17.11 -20.46
C SER A 9 11.92 -16.81 -19.78
N PRO A 10 13.06 -16.87 -20.51
CA PRO A 10 14.37 -16.58 -19.94
C PRO A 10 14.57 -15.08 -19.78
N ALA A 11 15.02 -14.66 -18.60
CA ALA A 11 15.35 -13.28 -18.29
C ALA A 11 16.49 -12.76 -19.20
N ILE A 12 16.19 -11.73 -19.98
CA ILE A 12 17.19 -10.97 -20.76
C ILE A 12 17.99 -10.12 -19.76
N GLY A 13 19.31 -10.29 -19.76
CA GLY A 13 20.23 -9.61 -18.85
C GLY A 13 20.06 -8.09 -18.84
N ARG A 14 19.83 -7.53 -17.66
CA ARG A 14 19.80 -6.08 -17.38
C ARG A 14 21.05 -5.66 -16.59
N PRO A 15 21.49 -4.39 -16.70
CA PRO A 15 22.80 -3.95 -16.22
C PRO A 15 22.95 -3.99 -14.70
N ARG A 16 24.19 -4.21 -14.26
CA ARG A 16 24.63 -4.33 -12.85
C ARG A 16 24.59 -2.96 -12.17
N GLY A 17 23.62 -2.75 -11.27
CA GLY A 17 23.67 -1.67 -10.27
C GLY A 17 24.09 -2.24 -8.93
N HIS A 18 25.06 -1.61 -8.27
CA HIS A 18 25.38 -1.87 -6.86
C HIS A 18 24.40 -1.07 -6.00
N TYR A 19 23.48 -1.75 -5.31
CA TYR A 19 22.45 -1.15 -4.45
C TYR A 19 22.54 -1.75 -3.05
N SER A 20 23.71 -1.65 -2.42
CA SER A 20 24.03 -2.43 -1.21
C SER A 20 23.21 -2.05 0.02
N ASP A 21 22.80 -0.78 0.16
CA ASP A 21 22.29 -0.29 1.45
C ASP A 21 20.97 0.49 1.35
N ALA A 22 20.30 0.55 0.19
CA ALA A 22 19.06 1.31 0.05
C ALA A 22 17.88 0.74 0.86
N TYR A 23 17.93 -0.54 1.25
CA TYR A 23 16.86 -1.25 1.96
C TYR A 23 17.35 -1.96 3.22
N GLY A 24 18.59 -1.72 3.63
CA GLY A 24 19.22 -2.36 4.79
C GLY A 24 19.16 -1.45 6.00
N LYS A 25 18.16 -1.62 6.87
CA LYS A 25 18.24 -1.08 8.23
C LYS A 25 19.53 -1.62 8.86
N HIS A 26 20.35 -0.75 9.48
CA HIS A 26 21.56 -1.16 10.20
C HIS A 26 21.18 -2.19 11.28
N ALA A 27 21.28 -3.47 10.95
CA ALA A 27 21.08 -4.55 11.89
C ALA A 27 22.21 -4.53 12.92
N MET A 28 22.02 -3.78 14.01
CA MET A 28 22.81 -3.90 15.23
C MET A 28 22.47 -5.27 15.84
N LEU A 29 23.13 -6.32 15.35
CA LEU A 29 23.07 -7.67 15.87
C LEU A 29 23.62 -7.67 17.31
N HIS A 30 22.73 -7.62 18.30
CA HIS A 30 23.07 -8.08 19.64
C HIS A 30 23.15 -9.60 19.65
N SER A 31 24.37 -10.10 19.42
CA SER A 31 24.77 -11.50 19.62
C SER A 31 24.31 -12.01 20.99
N SER A 32 23.28 -12.85 21.01
CA SER A 32 23.02 -13.77 22.11
C SER A 32 23.31 -15.19 21.60
N GLN A 33 24.31 -15.85 22.22
CA GLN A 33 24.75 -17.19 21.85
C GLN A 33 23.67 -18.26 22.15
N PRO A 34 23.61 -19.36 21.37
CA PRO A 34 22.66 -20.44 21.60
C PRO A 34 23.22 -21.47 22.61
N THR A 35 22.38 -21.89 23.57
CA THR A 35 22.64 -23.08 24.39
C THR A 35 21.81 -24.27 23.89
N ASN A 36 22.53 -25.23 23.28
CA ASN A 36 22.36 -26.67 23.06
C ASN A 36 20.95 -27.35 22.93
N PRO A 37 20.82 -28.40 22.07
CA PRO A 37 19.54 -28.98 21.66
C PRO A 37 19.15 -30.22 22.48
N GLU A 38 17.85 -30.48 22.59
CA GLU A 38 17.32 -31.78 22.98
C GLU A 38 16.30 -32.27 21.95
N MET A 39 16.41 -33.55 21.60
CA MET A 39 15.83 -34.19 20.42
C MET A 39 14.42 -34.75 20.69
N MET A 40 13.55 -34.46 19.72
CA MET A 40 12.45 -35.28 19.17
C MET A 40 11.29 -35.70 20.08
N GLU A 41 10.10 -35.18 19.74
CA GLU A 41 8.95 -36.06 19.53
C GLU A 41 8.11 -35.55 18.35
N THR A 42 7.91 -36.42 17.36
CA THR A 42 7.20 -36.15 16.11
C THR A 42 5.68 -36.17 16.34
N GLY A 43 5.10 -35.00 16.61
CA GLY A 43 3.69 -34.74 16.38
C GLY A 43 3.54 -33.98 15.07
N HIS A 44 2.81 -34.53 14.09
CA HIS A 44 2.28 -33.72 12.98
C HIS A 44 1.27 -32.74 13.58
N ILE A 45 1.77 -31.60 14.06
CA ILE A 45 0.95 -30.44 14.36
C ILE A 45 0.56 -29.89 12.99
N ALA A 46 -0.74 -29.98 12.65
CA ALA A 46 -1.27 -29.25 11.50
C ALA A 46 -0.78 -27.80 11.59
N PRO A 47 -0.32 -27.17 10.49
CA PRO A 47 0.18 -25.80 10.57
C PRO A 47 -0.86 -24.94 11.27
N ALA A 48 -0.42 -24.18 12.27
CA ALA A 48 -1.26 -23.21 12.95
C ALA A 48 -2.02 -22.40 11.90
N PRO A 49 -3.30 -22.07 12.13
CA PRO A 49 -4.10 -21.35 11.14
C PRO A 49 -3.31 -20.11 10.71
N LEU A 50 -3.14 -19.95 9.39
CA LEU A 50 -2.58 -18.74 8.79
C LEU A 50 -3.21 -17.56 9.52
N HIS A 51 -2.38 -16.76 10.19
CA HIS A 51 -2.83 -15.60 10.93
C HIS A 51 -3.75 -14.80 10.02
N SER A 52 -4.93 -14.45 10.53
CA SER A 52 -5.93 -13.69 9.80
C SER A 52 -5.30 -12.38 9.34
N PHE A 53 -4.90 -12.29 8.09
CA PHE A 53 -4.59 -11.01 7.45
C PHE A 53 -5.82 -10.14 7.67
N GLN A 54 -5.63 -9.00 8.33
CA GLN A 54 -6.75 -8.14 8.74
C GLN A 54 -7.30 -7.30 7.58
N PHE A 55 -6.76 -7.47 6.38
CA PHE A 55 -7.15 -6.73 5.18
C PHE A 55 -7.55 -7.67 4.03
N PRO A 56 -8.56 -7.29 3.22
CA PRO A 56 -8.92 -8.01 2.01
C PRO A 56 -7.82 -7.96 0.94
N PHE A 57 -7.75 -9.02 0.14
CA PHE A 57 -6.86 -9.16 -1.03
C PHE A 57 -7.50 -10.08 -2.09
N PRO A 58 -7.19 -9.90 -3.39
CA PRO A 58 -7.59 -10.85 -4.44
C PRO A 58 -6.91 -12.21 -4.28
N SER A 59 -7.56 -13.30 -4.72
CA SER A 59 -7.04 -14.67 -4.57
C SER A 59 -5.66 -14.90 -5.20
N HIS A 60 -5.32 -14.19 -6.28
CA HIS A 60 -3.98 -14.33 -6.90
C HIS A 60 -2.85 -13.79 -6.02
N MET A 61 -3.19 -13.02 -4.97
CA MET A 61 -2.23 -12.53 -3.99
C MET A 61 -1.86 -13.57 -2.93
N GLU A 62 -2.58 -14.70 -2.85
CA GLU A 62 -2.30 -15.78 -1.88
C GLU A 62 -0.85 -16.30 -1.96
N GLN A 63 -0.25 -16.27 -3.15
CA GLN A 63 1.14 -16.69 -3.36
C GLN A 63 2.18 -15.84 -2.61
N TYR A 64 1.82 -14.60 -2.22
CA TYR A 64 2.69 -13.69 -1.47
C TYR A 64 2.42 -13.72 0.05
N LEU A 65 1.50 -14.59 0.50
CA LEU A 65 1.21 -14.85 1.92
C LEU A 65 2.14 -15.92 2.52
N VAL A 66 3.23 -16.26 1.81
CA VAL A 66 4.30 -17.13 2.25
C VAL A 66 5.36 -16.35 3.02
N SER A 67 5.99 -16.95 4.04
CA SER A 67 7.09 -16.32 4.77
C SER A 67 8.31 -16.07 3.85
N PRO A 68 9.12 -15.04 4.10
CA PRO A 68 10.34 -14.78 3.33
C PRO A 68 11.30 -15.97 3.35
N ALA A 69 11.45 -16.64 4.49
CA ALA A 69 12.28 -17.84 4.63
C ALA A 69 11.81 -18.97 3.71
N ASP A 70 10.49 -19.20 3.64
CA ASP A 70 9.91 -20.23 2.79
C ASP A 70 10.03 -19.86 1.31
N PHE A 71 9.83 -18.59 0.95
CA PHE A 71 10.04 -18.10 -0.42
C PHE A 71 11.49 -18.30 -0.88
N ILE A 72 12.46 -17.89 -0.06
CA ILE A 72 13.89 -18.05 -0.33
C ILE A 72 14.23 -19.53 -0.50
N ARG A 73 13.72 -20.41 0.38
CA ARG A 73 13.90 -21.87 0.26
C ARG A 73 13.36 -22.42 -1.06
N GLN A 74 12.16 -21.99 -1.46
CA GLN A 74 11.51 -22.40 -2.72
C GLN A 74 12.19 -21.81 -3.97
N SER A 75 12.98 -20.75 -3.82
CA SER A 75 13.75 -20.17 -4.94
C SER A 75 14.88 -21.09 -5.43
N HIS A 76 15.27 -22.10 -4.64
CA HIS A 76 16.37 -23.03 -4.93
C HIS A 76 17.70 -22.33 -5.19
N GLY A 77 18.05 -21.34 -4.35
CA GLY A 77 19.32 -20.60 -4.43
C GLY A 77 19.35 -19.50 -5.50
N ARG A 78 18.22 -19.25 -6.18
CA ARG A 78 18.10 -18.11 -7.12
C ARG A 78 17.95 -16.78 -6.38
N VAL A 79 17.25 -16.78 -5.26
CA VAL A 79 17.03 -15.59 -4.42
C VAL A 79 17.61 -15.85 -3.04
N HIS A 80 18.29 -14.84 -2.48
CA HIS A 80 18.94 -14.92 -1.17
C HIS A 80 18.33 -13.98 -0.14
N ARG A 81 17.72 -12.88 -0.58
CA ARG A 81 17.09 -11.84 0.24
C ARG A 81 15.86 -11.30 -0.47
N VAL A 82 14.87 -10.85 0.29
CA VAL A 82 13.62 -10.28 -0.22
C VAL A 82 13.44 -8.89 0.37
N VAL A 83 13.01 -7.94 -0.47
CA VAL A 83 12.55 -6.60 -0.07
C VAL A 83 11.07 -6.52 -0.40
N ALA A 84 10.30 -5.99 0.53
CA ALA A 84 8.87 -5.80 0.35
C ALA A 84 8.53 -4.31 0.45
N GLY A 85 7.80 -3.79 -0.53
CA GLY A 85 7.37 -2.39 -0.54
C GLY A 85 5.90 -2.22 -0.85
N THR A 86 5.39 -1.02 -0.60
CA THR A 86 4.00 -0.65 -0.89
C THR A 86 3.94 0.59 -1.78
N ILE A 87 3.07 0.56 -2.78
CA ILE A 87 2.62 1.75 -3.49
C ILE A 87 1.24 2.08 -2.94
N VAL A 88 1.20 3.07 -2.06
CA VAL A 88 -0.05 3.55 -1.45
C VAL A 88 -0.68 4.58 -2.36
N MET A 89 -1.87 4.27 -2.90
CA MET A 89 -2.62 5.20 -3.72
C MET A 89 -3.92 5.61 -3.05
N HIS A 90 -4.25 6.90 -3.17
CA HIS A 90 -5.49 7.45 -2.64
C HIS A 90 -6.07 8.49 -3.59
N ASN A 91 -7.40 8.58 -3.65
CA ASN A 91 -8.06 9.67 -4.36
C ASN A 91 -8.15 10.87 -3.42
N ILE A 92 -7.45 11.95 -3.76
CA ILE A 92 -7.40 13.17 -2.95
C ILE A 92 -7.99 14.28 -3.79
N SER A 93 -9.13 14.81 -3.36
CA SER A 93 -9.86 15.87 -4.06
C SER A 93 -10.11 15.53 -5.55
N GLY A 94 -10.50 14.28 -5.85
CA GLY A 94 -10.79 13.80 -7.19
C GLY A 94 -9.59 13.33 -7.99
N THR A 95 -8.37 13.42 -7.46
CA THR A 95 -7.14 13.03 -8.17
C THR A 95 -6.47 11.85 -7.46
N THR A 96 -6.21 10.76 -8.19
CA THR A 96 -5.38 9.66 -7.68
C THR A 96 -3.95 10.17 -7.45
N LYS A 97 -3.47 9.98 -6.22
CA LYS A 97 -2.13 10.36 -5.79
C LYS A 97 -1.44 9.21 -5.06
N VAL A 98 -0.13 9.15 -5.17
CA VAL A 98 0.74 8.16 -4.51
C VAL A 98 1.49 8.81 -3.35
N LEU A 99 1.66 8.08 -2.24
CA LEU A 99 2.58 8.48 -1.18
C LEU A 99 4.03 8.25 -1.62
N LEU A 100 4.85 9.30 -1.56
CA LEU A 100 6.30 9.21 -1.67
C LEU A 100 6.95 9.81 -0.43
N MET A 101 8.04 9.22 0.02
CA MET A 101 8.81 9.66 1.18
C MET A 101 10.23 10.00 0.75
N GLN A 102 10.81 11.02 1.37
CA GLN A 102 12.18 11.42 1.15
C GLN A 102 13.05 10.80 2.23
N ARG A 103 14.07 10.04 1.82
CA ARG A 103 15.08 9.47 2.71
C ARG A 103 15.77 10.55 3.51
N SER A 104 16.04 10.29 4.78
CA SER A 104 16.86 11.14 5.63
C SER A 104 18.18 11.49 4.94
N SER A 105 18.55 12.75 4.97
CA SER A 105 19.79 13.27 4.37
C SER A 105 21.07 12.61 4.93
N HIS A 106 20.97 11.96 6.09
CA HIS A 106 22.08 11.25 6.74
C HIS A 106 22.13 9.76 6.42
N ASP A 107 21.16 9.26 5.66
CA ASP A 107 21.10 7.86 5.24
C ASP A 107 21.87 7.65 3.92
N TYR A 108 22.14 6.39 3.57
CA TYR A 108 22.56 6.02 2.24
C TYR A 108 21.53 6.50 1.23
N MET A 109 21.99 7.14 0.14
CA MET A 109 21.10 7.77 -0.85
C MET A 109 20.15 8.83 -0.23
N GLY A 110 20.60 9.51 0.82
CA GLY A 110 19.84 10.55 1.49
C GLY A 110 19.27 11.64 0.57
N SER A 111 18.15 12.21 1.00
CA SER A 111 17.33 13.18 0.26
C SER A 111 16.75 12.68 -1.08
N ARG A 112 16.87 11.38 -1.39
CA ARG A 112 16.18 10.77 -2.53
C ARG A 112 14.79 10.28 -2.15
N TRP A 113 13.91 10.21 -3.14
CA TRP A 113 12.51 9.85 -2.99
C TRP A 113 12.26 8.39 -3.26
N GLU A 114 11.38 7.81 -2.44
CA GLU A 114 10.96 6.43 -2.55
C GLU A 114 9.54 6.13 -2.08
N VAL A 115 9.14 4.89 -2.32
CA VAL A 115 7.93 4.29 -1.76
C VAL A 115 8.27 3.57 -0.46
N PRO A 116 7.35 3.45 0.51
CA PRO A 116 7.61 2.72 1.75
C PRO A 116 8.02 1.28 1.50
N GLY A 117 8.99 0.77 2.25
CA GLY A 117 9.44 -0.61 2.16
C GLY A 117 10.89 -0.86 2.54
N GLY A 118 11.15 -2.08 3.00
CA GLY A 118 12.44 -2.50 3.51
C GLY A 118 12.69 -4.00 3.31
N SER A 119 13.82 -4.46 3.82
CA SER A 119 14.17 -5.88 3.82
C SER A 119 13.13 -6.67 4.63
N CYS A 120 12.76 -7.85 4.12
CA CYS A 120 12.02 -8.80 4.92
C CYS A 120 12.94 -9.43 5.98
N ASP A 121 12.38 -9.64 7.17
CA ASP A 121 13.02 -10.34 8.28
C ASP A 121 12.71 -11.85 8.23
N GLU A 122 13.52 -12.66 8.90
CA GLU A 122 13.33 -14.11 8.95
C GLU A 122 12.02 -14.50 9.68
N ASP A 123 11.60 -13.68 10.65
CA ASP A 123 10.42 -13.89 11.47
C ASP A 123 9.13 -13.26 10.88
N ASP A 124 9.23 -12.55 9.75
CA ASP A 124 8.05 -12.04 9.05
C ASP A 124 7.15 -13.21 8.60
N GLN A 125 5.87 -13.18 9.00
CA GLN A 125 4.94 -14.27 8.71
C GLN A 125 4.61 -14.39 7.22
N SER A 126 4.70 -13.28 6.47
CA SER A 126 4.62 -13.28 5.01
C SER A 126 5.32 -12.09 4.37
N ILE A 127 5.56 -12.15 3.06
CA ILE A 127 6.13 -11.03 2.29
C ILE A 127 5.19 -9.81 2.31
N VAL A 128 3.88 -10.01 2.17
CA VAL A 128 2.89 -8.92 2.33
C VAL A 128 2.87 -8.40 3.77
N GLY A 129 3.09 -9.28 4.75
CA GLY A 129 3.22 -8.91 6.16
C GLY A 129 4.42 -8.00 6.41
N ALA A 130 5.57 -8.30 5.80
CA ALA A 130 6.75 -7.44 5.82
C ALA A 130 6.44 -6.06 5.22
N ALA A 131 5.76 -6.01 4.06
CA ALA A 131 5.34 -4.74 3.46
C ALA A 131 4.41 -3.92 4.38
N ALA A 132 3.51 -4.59 5.10
CA ALA A 132 2.61 -3.95 6.06
C ALA A 132 3.36 -3.41 7.29
N ARG A 133 4.34 -4.17 7.81
CA ARG A 133 5.22 -3.74 8.91
C ARG A 133 6.00 -2.49 8.53
N GLU A 134 6.66 -2.50 7.37
CA GLU A 134 7.45 -1.35 6.91
C GLU A 134 6.58 -0.11 6.69
N LEU A 135 5.41 -0.26 6.08
CA LEU A 135 4.46 0.86 5.91
C LEU A 135 4.04 1.46 7.27
N GLN A 136 3.88 0.63 8.30
CA GLN A 136 3.55 1.10 9.63
C GLN A 136 4.73 1.82 10.29
N GLU A 137 5.92 1.24 10.24
CA GLU A 137 7.13 1.79 10.85
C GLU A 137 7.52 3.13 10.21
N GLU A 138 7.53 3.20 8.88
CA GLU A 138 8.08 4.34 8.13
C GLU A 138 7.05 5.46 7.89
N ALA A 139 5.75 5.14 7.82
CA ALA A 139 4.71 6.10 7.45
C ALA A 139 3.56 6.21 8.47
N GLY A 140 3.54 5.37 9.51
CA GLY A 140 2.44 5.32 10.48
C GLY A 140 1.12 4.84 9.87
N LEU A 141 1.14 4.20 8.70
CA LEU A 141 -0.05 3.76 7.98
C LEU A 141 -0.26 2.25 8.09
N GLN A 142 -1.52 1.81 8.00
CA GLN A 142 -1.89 0.40 7.92
C GLN A 142 -2.51 0.09 6.58
N ILE A 143 -2.16 -1.07 6.00
CA ILE A 143 -2.83 -1.58 4.80
C ILE A 143 -4.31 -1.82 5.13
N ALA A 144 -5.18 -1.14 4.41
CA ALA A 144 -6.62 -1.37 4.45
C ALA A 144 -7.04 -2.44 3.45
N LYS A 145 -6.37 -2.49 2.29
CA LYS A 145 -6.63 -3.48 1.23
C LYS A 145 -5.40 -3.62 0.35
N VAL A 146 -5.08 -4.86 -0.02
CA VAL A 146 -4.13 -5.13 -1.11
C VAL A 146 -4.90 -5.21 -2.41
N LEU A 147 -4.53 -4.41 -3.39
CA LEU A 147 -5.20 -4.35 -4.68
C LEU A 147 -4.55 -5.29 -5.69
N ASP A 148 -3.22 -5.30 -5.77
CA ASP A 148 -2.47 -6.13 -6.72
C ASP A 148 -0.95 -6.13 -6.42
N ILE A 149 -0.19 -6.87 -7.22
CA ILE A 149 1.28 -6.81 -7.30
C ILE A 149 1.71 -5.91 -8.47
N VAL A 150 2.61 -4.96 -8.22
CA VAL A 150 3.10 -4.03 -9.25
C VAL A 150 4.39 -4.54 -9.90
N GLU A 151 5.23 -5.19 -9.11
CA GLU A 151 6.44 -5.87 -9.55
C GLU A 151 6.80 -6.99 -8.59
N ASP A 152 7.26 -8.10 -9.15
CA ASP A 152 7.79 -9.23 -8.39
C ASP A 152 9.03 -9.86 -9.04
N ASP A 153 9.64 -9.20 -10.03
CA ASP A 153 10.75 -9.69 -10.83
C ASP A 153 12.01 -8.80 -10.75
N HIS A 154 11.98 -7.74 -9.94
CA HIS A 154 13.11 -6.84 -9.77
C HIS A 154 14.19 -7.49 -8.91
N GLU A 155 15.33 -7.81 -9.55
CA GLU A 155 16.50 -8.38 -8.88
C GLU A 155 17.77 -7.55 -9.06
N TRP A 156 18.61 -7.56 -8.03
CA TRP A 156 19.99 -7.07 -8.09
C TRP A 156 20.92 -7.98 -7.29
N ILE A 157 22.23 -7.80 -7.50
CA ILE A 157 23.25 -8.53 -6.77
C ILE A 157 23.98 -7.55 -5.87
N ASP A 158 24.07 -7.90 -4.60
CA ASP A 158 24.86 -7.18 -3.62
C ASP A 158 25.56 -8.16 -2.68
N HIS A 159 26.86 -7.93 -2.39
CA HIS A 159 27.70 -8.83 -1.60
C HIS A 159 27.53 -10.33 -1.93
N ASP A 160 27.50 -10.67 -3.22
CA ASP A 160 27.27 -12.02 -3.78
C ASP A 160 25.90 -12.65 -3.41
N LYS A 161 24.96 -11.84 -2.93
CA LYS A 161 23.57 -12.21 -2.67
C LYS A 161 22.66 -11.61 -3.74
N VAL A 162 21.77 -12.45 -4.26
CA VAL A 162 20.66 -12.00 -5.13
C VAL A 162 19.53 -11.52 -4.23
N TRP A 163 19.18 -10.25 -4.39
CA TRP A 163 18.04 -9.62 -3.75
C TRP A 163 16.85 -9.59 -4.71
N ARG A 164 15.65 -9.85 -4.22
CA ARG A 164 14.38 -9.74 -4.96
C ARG A 164 13.48 -8.71 -4.30
N LYS A 165 13.09 -7.66 -5.02
CA LYS A 165 12.07 -6.72 -4.55
C LYS A 165 10.70 -7.11 -5.08
N MET A 166 9.70 -7.04 -4.20
CA MET A 166 8.29 -7.13 -4.53
C MET A 166 7.57 -5.88 -4.03
N THR A 167 6.76 -5.27 -4.87
CA THR A 167 6.05 -4.02 -4.53
C THR A 167 4.55 -4.17 -4.74
N PHE A 168 3.77 -4.01 -3.68
CA PHE A 168 2.33 -4.22 -3.66
C PHE A 168 1.57 -2.90 -3.85
N LEU A 169 0.52 -2.91 -4.68
CA LEU A 169 -0.42 -1.79 -4.77
C LEU A 169 -1.45 -1.91 -3.65
N VAL A 170 -1.60 -0.86 -2.83
CA VAL A 170 -2.44 -0.91 -1.63
C VAL A 170 -3.27 0.36 -1.44
N GLU A 171 -4.40 0.19 -0.77
CA GLU A 171 -5.08 1.27 -0.05
C GLU A 171 -4.65 1.21 1.41
N ALA A 172 -4.44 2.37 2.04
CA ALA A 172 -4.01 2.46 3.42
C ALA A 172 -4.84 3.47 4.22
N VAL A 173 -4.87 3.28 5.54
CA VAL A 173 -5.50 4.17 6.51
C VAL A 173 -4.48 4.59 7.58
N ALA A 174 -4.74 5.71 8.26
CA ALA A 174 -3.92 6.12 9.38
C ALA A 174 -4.03 5.09 10.51
N SER A 175 -2.91 4.76 11.16
CA SER A 175 -2.95 3.92 12.36
C SER A 175 -3.71 4.65 13.46
N VAL A 176 -4.82 4.08 13.94
CA VAL A 176 -5.44 4.56 15.17
C VAL A 176 -4.54 4.12 16.32
N ALA A 177 -3.96 5.06 17.06
CA ALA A 177 -3.16 4.74 18.25
C ALA A 177 -4.01 3.87 19.18
N ALA A 178 -3.52 2.67 19.51
CA ALA A 178 -4.21 1.73 20.37
C ALA A 178 -4.55 2.40 21.71
N VAL A 179 -5.84 2.62 21.97
CA VAL A 179 -6.30 3.15 23.25
C VAL A 179 -6.27 2.04 24.29
N ASP A 180 -5.74 2.44 25.42
CA ASP A 180 -5.38 1.80 26.67
C ASP A 180 -6.31 0.66 27.15
N SER A 181 -5.69 -0.34 27.78
CA SER A 181 -6.12 -1.63 28.34
C SER A 181 -7.53 -1.89 28.95
N THR A 182 -8.60 -1.14 28.66
CA THR A 182 -9.94 -1.42 29.24
C THR A 182 -11.16 -1.30 28.32
N GLY A 183 -11.02 -1.11 27.00
CA GLY A 183 -12.19 -1.05 26.12
C GLY A 183 -11.90 -1.54 24.72
N THR A 184 -12.63 -2.56 24.27
CA THR A 184 -12.70 -3.00 22.87
C THR A 184 -12.89 -1.80 21.94
N ALA A 185 -11.83 -1.39 21.25
CA ALA A 185 -11.92 -0.41 20.17
C ALA A 185 -12.68 -1.06 19.00
N LYS A 186 -13.86 -0.50 18.69
CA LYS A 186 -14.46 -0.70 17.38
C LYS A 186 -13.56 0.01 16.38
N LEU A 187 -13.05 -0.74 15.40
CA LEU A 187 -12.44 -0.18 14.21
C LEU A 187 -13.54 0.52 13.41
N ASP A 188 -13.60 1.83 13.52
CA ASP A 188 -14.54 2.67 12.76
C ASP A 188 -14.02 2.80 11.32
N TYR A 189 -14.31 1.79 10.48
CA TYR A 189 -14.07 1.88 9.03
C TYR A 189 -15.17 2.72 8.38
N ASN A 190 -14.85 3.97 8.03
CA ASN A 190 -15.62 4.70 7.01
C ASN A 190 -15.09 4.32 5.63
N ILE A 191 -15.62 3.23 5.08
CA ILE A 191 -15.53 2.94 3.64
C ILE A 191 -16.81 3.48 3.01
N THR A 192 -16.74 4.61 2.32
CA THR A 192 -17.72 4.95 1.29
C THR A 192 -17.47 4.03 0.11
N THR A 193 -18.12 2.87 0.15
CA THR A 193 -18.23 1.97 -0.99
C THR A 193 -18.91 2.73 -2.13
N LEU A 194 -18.33 2.65 -3.32
CA LEU A 194 -19.05 2.83 -4.58
C LEU A 194 -20.13 1.72 -4.64
N GLU A 195 -21.25 1.91 -3.95
CA GLU A 195 -22.41 1.03 -4.10
C GLU A 195 -23.09 1.38 -5.42
N ARG A 196 -23.10 0.37 -6.27
CA ARG A 196 -23.84 0.28 -7.52
C ARG A 196 -25.31 0.58 -7.21
N GLY A 197 -25.86 1.60 -7.86
CA GLY A 197 -27.29 1.89 -7.80
C GLY A 197 -28.06 0.80 -8.54
N ASP A 198 -28.72 -0.07 -7.77
CA ASP A 198 -29.75 -0.97 -8.29
C ASP A 198 -31.13 -0.47 -7.81
N GLU A 199 -31.70 0.50 -8.53
CA GLU A 199 -33.16 0.62 -8.71
C GLU A 199 -33.45 0.00 -10.08
N GLU A 200 -34.33 -0.99 -10.25
CA GLU A 200 -35.80 -0.95 -10.25
C GLU A 200 -36.29 -2.43 -10.33
N HIS A 201 -37.40 -2.90 -9.75
CA HIS A 201 -38.79 -2.54 -10.02
C HIS A 201 -39.71 -3.33 -9.07
N SER A 202 -40.72 -2.68 -8.49
CA SER A 202 -42.07 -3.26 -8.47
C SER A 202 -43.15 -2.20 -8.27
N LEU A 203 -44.16 -2.30 -9.13
CA LEU A 203 -45.29 -1.39 -9.30
C LEU A 203 -46.29 -1.45 -8.14
N THR A 204 -46.91 -0.30 -7.87
CA THR A 204 -48.32 -0.01 -7.48
C THR A 204 -48.27 1.26 -6.61
N GLY A 205 -49.07 2.31 -6.76
CA GLY A 205 -50.28 2.59 -7.51
C GLY A 205 -51.04 3.67 -6.72
N ALA A 206 -51.72 4.57 -7.43
CA ALA A 206 -52.80 5.47 -6.97
C ALA A 206 -52.45 6.85 -6.35
N ASN A 207 -52.81 7.87 -7.15
CA ASN A 207 -53.67 9.04 -6.86
C ASN A 207 -53.22 10.03 -5.76
N ASP A 208 -53.12 11.32 -6.08
CA ASP A 208 -54.28 12.23 -6.11
C ASP A 208 -53.89 13.63 -6.65
N GLU A 209 -54.84 14.26 -7.34
CA GLU A 209 -54.73 15.58 -7.95
C GLU A 209 -54.88 16.71 -6.91
N THR A 210 -54.30 17.90 -7.17
CA THR A 210 -55.06 19.15 -7.47
C THR A 210 -54.29 20.48 -7.18
N HIS A 211 -54.38 21.37 -8.17
CA HIS A 211 -54.56 22.84 -8.12
C HIS A 211 -53.48 23.80 -7.55
N ILE A 212 -52.76 24.57 -8.39
CA ILE A 212 -53.06 25.91 -9.00
C ILE A 212 -52.77 27.15 -8.07
N LEU A 213 -51.70 27.91 -8.36
CA LEU A 213 -51.62 29.36 -8.72
C LEU A 213 -50.28 30.05 -8.36
N ASP A 214 -49.90 30.96 -9.27
CA ASP A 214 -48.78 31.91 -9.28
C ASP A 214 -48.73 32.90 -8.09
N ASN A 215 -47.52 33.36 -7.71
CA ASN A 215 -47.10 34.76 -7.93
C ASN A 215 -45.76 35.15 -7.28
N ASN A 216 -44.97 35.89 -8.07
CA ASN A 216 -43.82 36.72 -7.67
C ASN A 216 -44.21 37.80 -6.64
N HIS A 217 -43.40 38.02 -5.60
CA HIS A 217 -42.93 39.34 -5.14
C HIS A 217 -41.90 39.24 -4.00
N SER A 218 -40.68 39.75 -4.25
CA SER A 218 -39.73 40.27 -3.24
C SER A 218 -40.34 41.49 -2.52
N PRO A 219 -40.04 41.79 -1.23
CA PRO A 219 -38.77 42.45 -0.90
C PRO A 219 -38.17 42.24 0.52
N SER A 220 -36.87 42.57 0.62
CA SER A 220 -36.10 43.10 1.78
C SER A 220 -35.71 42.20 2.97
N ASP A 221 -34.38 42.10 3.17
CA ASP A 221 -33.65 41.49 4.30
C ASP A 221 -34.02 42.07 5.68
N PRO A 222 -33.78 41.30 6.76
CA PRO A 222 -32.61 41.64 7.59
C PRO A 222 -31.78 40.44 8.09
N ILE A 223 -30.48 40.72 8.15
CA ILE A 223 -29.35 39.95 8.70
C ILE A 223 -29.70 39.17 9.99
N HIS A 224 -29.67 37.84 9.93
CA HIS A 224 -29.41 37.03 11.13
C HIS A 224 -28.63 35.74 10.83
N ARG A 225 -27.33 35.81 11.11
CA ARG A 225 -26.43 34.75 11.60
C ARG A 225 -26.74 33.34 11.11
N THR A 226 -26.10 32.95 10.01
CA THR A 226 -25.86 31.53 9.74
C THR A 226 -24.91 31.01 10.82
N ASN A 227 -25.42 30.19 11.73
CA ASN A 227 -24.59 29.21 12.42
C ASN A 227 -24.20 28.18 11.36
N GLY A 228 -23.23 28.54 10.52
CA GLY A 228 -22.50 27.59 9.72
C GLY A 228 -21.70 26.75 10.69
N THR A 229 -22.20 25.56 11.00
CA THR A 229 -21.35 24.47 11.48
C THR A 229 -20.32 24.28 10.38
N ARG A 230 -19.16 24.89 10.57
CA ARG A 230 -18.01 24.70 9.69
C ARG A 230 -17.64 23.24 9.84
N GLU A 231 -18.13 22.40 8.94
CA GLU A 231 -17.63 21.04 8.79
C GLU A 231 -16.11 21.16 8.72
N ALA A 232 -15.43 20.49 9.64
CA ALA A 232 -13.99 20.40 9.61
C ALA A 232 -13.62 19.82 8.24
N PRO A 233 -12.59 20.34 7.54
CA PRO A 233 -12.17 19.77 6.27
C PRO A 233 -11.95 18.28 6.49
N THR A 234 -12.73 17.44 5.80
CA THR A 234 -12.47 16.01 5.75
C THR A 234 -11.06 15.88 5.24
N ASN A 235 -10.17 15.30 6.04
CA ASN A 235 -8.83 15.03 5.56
C ASN A 235 -9.00 13.88 4.56
N ASP A 236 -9.18 14.21 3.28
CA ASP A 236 -9.36 13.26 2.17
C ASP A 236 -8.10 12.41 1.91
N ARG A 237 -7.19 12.31 2.89
CA ARG A 237 -5.98 11.50 2.83
C ARG A 237 -5.58 11.01 4.22
N PRO A 238 -5.00 9.79 4.33
CA PRO A 238 -4.43 9.31 5.58
C PRO A 238 -3.33 10.24 6.12
N GLN A 239 -3.30 10.40 7.44
CA GLN A 239 -2.23 11.16 8.11
C GLN A 239 -0.94 10.31 8.16
N VAL A 240 0.12 10.82 7.53
CA VAL A 240 1.45 10.19 7.51
C VAL A 240 2.26 10.65 8.71
N THR A 241 2.92 9.71 9.38
CA THR A 241 3.88 9.96 10.45
C THR A 241 5.19 9.27 10.09
N LEU A 242 6.20 10.05 9.74
CA LEU A 242 7.50 9.51 9.32
C LEU A 242 8.34 9.03 10.51
N ASP A 243 9.13 7.97 10.31
CA ASP A 243 10.27 7.70 11.18
C ASP A 243 11.37 8.74 10.87
N PRO A 244 11.69 9.67 11.81
CA PRO A 244 12.66 10.72 11.56
C PRO A 244 14.11 10.21 11.41
N ASN A 245 14.39 8.95 11.76
CA ASN A 245 15.72 8.36 11.53
C ASN A 245 15.90 7.92 10.08
N GLU A 246 14.81 7.55 9.40
CA GLU A 246 14.83 6.97 8.05
C GLU A 246 14.34 7.96 6.98
N HIS A 247 13.38 8.84 7.32
CA HIS A 247 12.76 9.76 6.36
C HIS A 247 12.61 11.18 6.92
N GLU A 248 12.73 12.19 6.04
CA GLU A 248 12.72 13.61 6.43
C GLU A 248 11.59 14.45 5.80
N ASP A 249 10.94 13.97 4.74
CA ASP A 249 9.83 14.65 4.07
C ASP A 249 8.89 13.64 3.39
N TYR A 250 7.68 14.04 3.03
CA TYR A 250 6.75 13.24 2.24
C TYR A 250 5.85 14.09 1.34
N VAL A 251 5.37 13.50 0.25
CA VAL A 251 4.37 14.11 -0.63
C VAL A 251 3.31 13.11 -1.05
N TRP A 252 2.15 13.63 -1.43
CA TRP A 252 1.14 12.91 -2.19
C TRP A 252 1.17 13.39 -3.65
N ALA A 253 1.89 12.65 -4.50
CA ALA A 253 2.15 13.03 -5.89
C ALA A 253 1.13 12.43 -6.85
N SER A 254 0.61 13.21 -7.79
CA SER A 254 -0.20 12.71 -8.90
C SER A 254 0.69 12.07 -9.98
N GLU A 255 0.08 11.34 -10.93
CA GLU A 255 0.80 10.78 -12.07
C GLU A 255 1.56 11.85 -12.85
N ALA A 256 0.93 12.99 -13.12
CA ALA A 256 1.52 14.10 -13.85
C ALA A 256 2.75 14.69 -13.12
N GLU A 257 2.69 14.80 -11.79
CA GLU A 257 3.80 15.26 -10.96
C GLU A 257 4.98 14.27 -10.96
N VAL A 258 4.68 12.97 -10.85
CA VAL A 258 5.69 11.89 -10.95
C VAL A 258 6.36 11.91 -12.32
N GLN A 259 5.59 12.07 -13.41
CA GLN A 259 6.12 12.18 -14.77
C GLN A 259 7.01 13.42 -14.92
N ALA A 260 6.53 14.57 -14.47
CA ALA A 260 7.27 15.84 -14.48
C ALA A 260 8.53 15.82 -13.60
N GLY A 261 8.58 14.94 -12.60
CA GLY A 261 9.68 14.85 -11.65
C GLY A 261 9.65 15.95 -10.59
N THR A 262 8.51 16.60 -10.38
CA THR A 262 8.34 17.64 -9.37
C THR A 262 6.96 17.55 -8.73
N CYS A 263 6.88 17.81 -7.42
CA CYS A 263 5.62 17.83 -6.67
C CYS A 263 5.71 18.88 -5.57
N GLU A 264 4.71 19.75 -5.46
CA GLU A 264 4.67 20.81 -4.42
C GLU A 264 5.97 21.64 -4.33
N GLY A 265 6.62 21.91 -5.47
CA GLY A 265 7.89 22.66 -5.53
C GLY A 265 9.16 21.88 -5.23
N ARG A 266 9.06 20.58 -4.90
CA ARG A 266 10.19 19.68 -4.63
C ARG A 266 10.60 18.95 -5.90
N SER A 267 11.90 18.73 -6.08
CA SER A 267 12.45 17.82 -7.10
C SER A 267 12.33 16.38 -6.60
N LEU A 268 11.69 15.52 -7.39
CA LEU A 268 11.55 14.09 -7.08
C LEU A 268 12.76 13.33 -7.61
N ASP A 269 13.90 13.48 -6.93
CA ASP A 269 15.13 12.74 -7.23
C ASP A 269 15.04 11.31 -6.68
N TRP A 270 14.74 10.35 -7.56
CA TRP A 270 14.46 8.95 -7.20
C TRP A 270 15.69 8.20 -6.71
N THR A 271 15.47 7.24 -5.81
CA THR A 271 16.50 6.25 -5.44
C THR A 271 16.93 5.45 -6.68
N THR A 272 15.98 4.90 -7.44
CA THR A 272 16.26 4.17 -8.68
C THR A 272 15.26 4.52 -9.79
N PRO A 273 15.67 4.46 -11.08
CA PRO A 273 14.74 4.62 -12.19
C PRO A 273 13.67 3.52 -12.23
N GLU A 274 13.99 2.31 -11.78
CA GLU A 274 13.04 1.19 -11.68
C GLU A 274 11.90 1.49 -10.70
N GLN A 275 12.21 2.17 -9.58
CA GLN A 275 11.20 2.55 -8.60
C GLN A 275 10.23 3.60 -9.14
N LYS A 276 10.74 4.62 -9.88
CA LYS A 276 9.88 5.55 -10.63
C LYS A 276 8.98 4.79 -11.62
N ALA A 277 9.55 3.82 -12.33
CA ALA A 277 8.80 3.01 -13.28
C ALA A 277 7.71 2.17 -12.60
N ALA A 278 7.96 1.62 -11.41
CA ALA A 278 6.96 0.90 -10.62
C ALA A 278 5.78 1.80 -10.23
N VAL A 279 6.05 3.01 -9.76
CA VAL A 279 5.00 4.01 -9.45
C VAL A 279 4.14 4.33 -10.68
N LEU A 280 4.75 4.55 -11.85
CA LEU A 280 4.02 4.80 -13.09
C LEU A 280 3.21 3.58 -13.57
N ARG A 281 3.72 2.35 -13.37
CA ARG A 281 2.96 1.12 -13.63
C ARG A 281 1.73 1.04 -12.74
N ALA A 282 1.84 1.38 -11.45
CA ALA A 282 0.70 1.39 -10.54
C ALA A 282 -0.40 2.36 -10.99
N PHE A 283 -0.05 3.56 -11.48
CA PHE A 283 -1.04 4.50 -12.05
C PHE A 283 -1.75 3.89 -13.26
N THR A 284 -0.99 3.23 -14.14
CA THR A 284 -1.57 2.52 -15.30
C THR A 284 -2.56 1.44 -14.86
N MET A 285 -2.25 0.67 -13.81
CA MET A 285 -3.13 -0.36 -13.27
C MET A 285 -4.42 0.22 -12.70
N VAL A 286 -4.33 1.31 -11.93
CA VAL A 286 -5.50 1.98 -11.35
C VAL A 286 -6.38 2.59 -12.44
N ASN A 287 -5.78 3.27 -13.43
CA ASN A 287 -6.53 3.88 -14.54
C ASN A 287 -7.26 2.81 -15.37
N ALA A 288 -6.60 1.71 -15.69
CA ALA A 288 -7.22 0.59 -16.43
C ALA A 288 -8.37 -0.07 -15.63
N CYS A 289 -8.29 -0.09 -14.30
CA CYS A 289 -9.38 -0.57 -13.45
C CYS A 289 -10.57 0.40 -13.45
N ALA A 290 -10.31 1.71 -13.34
CA ALA A 290 -11.35 2.74 -13.39
C ALA A 290 -12.09 2.76 -14.74
N GLU A 291 -11.38 2.62 -15.85
CA GLU A 291 -11.97 2.55 -17.20
C GLU A 291 -12.89 1.35 -17.37
N LYS A 292 -12.49 0.17 -16.88
CA LYS A 292 -13.33 -1.04 -16.92
C LYS A 292 -14.62 -0.85 -16.13
N HIS A 293 -14.57 -0.18 -14.99
CA HIS A 293 -15.76 0.12 -14.19
C HIS A 293 -16.66 1.18 -14.82
N ALA A 294 -16.11 2.17 -15.52
CA ALA A 294 -16.90 3.18 -16.22
C ALA A 294 -17.63 2.64 -17.47
N GLN A 295 -17.21 1.48 -17.99
CA GLN A 295 -17.78 0.84 -19.18
C GLN A 295 -18.75 -0.31 -18.85
N ALA A 296 -18.89 -0.68 -17.59
CA ALA A 296 -19.75 -1.78 -17.10
C ALA A 296 -21.09 -1.25 -16.59
#